data_AF-A0A3M1EBW1-F1
#
_entry.id   AF-A0A3M1EBW1-F1
#
_cell.length_a   1.000
_cell.length_b   1.000
_cell.length_c   1.000
_cell.angle_alpha   90.00
_cell.angle_beta   90.00
_cell.angle_gamma   90.00
#
_symmetry.space_group_name_H-M   'P 1'
#
loop_
_entity.id
_entity.type
_entity.pdbx_description
1 polymer ?
#
loop_
_entity_poly.entity_id
_entity_poly.type
_entity_poly.pdbx_seq_one_letter_code
_entity_poly.pdbx_strand_id
1 'polypeptide(L)'
;MLIIDTRSLLVAGIKSVLSREPDLHVEAIAPEGEAALIEAIERSRPDTVVLDEGSLVFDVPGLLALLEKYPVFRVVVLRADNSVARIYDKQQVLLRQVSDLVTAIRRS
;
A
#
# COMPACT_ATOMS: atom_id res chain seq x y z
N MET A 1 -10.52 -5.23 1.68
CA MET A 1 -9.60 -6.36 1.51
C MET A 1 -8.16 -5.87 1.39
N LEU A 2 -7.26 -6.53 2.11
CA LEU A 2 -5.85 -6.20 2.23
C LEU A 2 -5.00 -7.32 1.63
N ILE A 3 -4.00 -6.95 0.82
CA ILE A 3 -2.92 -7.86 0.41
C ILE A 3 -1.67 -7.61 1.27
N ILE A 4 -0.99 -8.67 1.72
CA ILE A 4 0.32 -8.57 2.38
C ILE A 4 1.36 -9.37 1.60
N ASP A 5 2.50 -8.76 1.28
CA ASP A 5 3.67 -9.42 0.73
C ASP A 5 4.45 -10.19 1.80
N THR A 6 4.30 -11.52 1.81
CA THR A 6 4.74 -12.46 2.86
C THR A 6 6.23 -12.83 2.86
N ARG A 7 7.07 -12.20 2.03
CA ARG A 7 8.49 -12.59 1.91
C ARG A 7 9.33 -12.32 3.16
N SER A 8 8.76 -11.76 4.24
CA SER A 8 9.47 -11.53 5.51
C SER A 8 8.72 -12.01 6.76
N LEU A 9 9.50 -12.20 7.82
CA LEU A 9 9.03 -12.62 9.14
C LEU A 9 8.03 -11.63 9.77
N LEU A 10 8.05 -10.36 9.34
CA LEU A 10 7.09 -9.35 9.79
C LEU A 10 5.65 -9.77 9.50
N VAL A 11 5.44 -10.50 8.41
CA VAL A 11 4.09 -10.83 7.95
C VAL A 11 3.38 -11.80 8.87
N ALA A 12 4.09 -12.71 9.53
CA ALA A 12 3.48 -13.57 10.53
C ALA A 12 2.93 -12.75 11.72
N GLY A 13 3.68 -11.73 12.15
CA GLY A 13 3.26 -10.80 13.19
C GLY A 13 2.06 -9.95 12.76
N ILE A 14 2.13 -9.37 11.56
CA ILE A 14 1.04 -8.54 11.00
C ILE A 14 -0.23 -9.38 10.84
N LYS A 15 -0.15 -10.57 10.25
CA LYS A 15 -1.32 -11.48 10.12
C LYS A 15 -1.91 -11.81 11.48
N SER A 16 -1.08 -12.05 12.50
CA SER A 16 -1.56 -12.34 13.86
C SER A 16 -2.33 -11.16 14.44
N VAL A 17 -1.83 -9.94 14.29
CA VAL A 17 -2.52 -8.73 14.77
C VAL A 17 -3.82 -8.51 14.00
N LEU A 18 -3.76 -8.52 12.67
CA LEU A 18 -4.92 -8.23 11.82
C LEU A 18 -5.99 -9.32 11.85
N SER A 19 -5.65 -10.57 12.19
CA SER A 19 -6.64 -11.65 12.35
C SER A 19 -7.67 -11.39 13.46
N ARG A 20 -7.42 -10.40 14.32
CA ARG A 20 -8.32 -9.99 15.39
C ARG A 20 -9.29 -8.88 14.97
N GLU A 21 -9.10 -8.28 13.79
CA GLU A 21 -9.91 -7.18 13.29
C GLU A 21 -10.97 -7.73 12.32
N PRO A 22 -12.25 -7.80 12.72
CA PRO A 22 -13.29 -8.50 11.96
C PRO A 22 -13.71 -7.78 10.67
N ASP A 23 -13.39 -6.49 10.55
CA ASP A 23 -13.61 -5.66 9.37
C ASP A 23 -12.49 -5.79 8.32
N LEU A 24 -11.36 -6.41 8.67
CA LEU A 24 -10.23 -6.59 7.78
C LEU A 24 -10.21 -7.99 7.15
N HIS A 25 -10.47 -8.06 5.85
CA HIS A 25 -10.24 -9.28 5.07
C HIS A 25 -8.80 -9.30 4.56
N VAL A 26 -7.95 -10.14 5.16
CA VAL A 26 -6.52 -10.22 4.84
C VAL A 26 -6.22 -11.40 3.92
N GLU A 27 -5.73 -11.10 2.72
CA GLU A 27 -5.12 -12.06 1.81
C GLU A 27 -3.59 -11.91 1.88
N ALA A 28 -2.88 -12.99 2.15
CA ALA A 28 -1.43 -12.97 2.28
C ALA A 28 -0.84 -13.72 1.09
N ILE A 29 0.04 -13.07 0.34
CA ILE A 29 0.63 -13.63 -0.90
C ILE A 29 2.15 -13.51 -0.84
N ALA A 30 2.86 -14.42 -1.50
CA ALA A 30 4.32 -14.37 -1.68
C ALA A 30 4.60 -14.19 -3.18
N PRO A 31 4.42 -12.99 -3.75
CA PRO A 31 4.55 -12.81 -5.18
C PRO A 31 6.00 -13.01 -5.59
N GLU A 32 6.23 -13.76 -6.67
CA GLU A 32 7.56 -13.97 -7.28
C GLU A 32 7.97 -12.74 -8.11
N GLY A 33 7.99 -11.58 -7.46
CA GLY A 33 8.35 -10.30 -8.07
C GLY A 33 7.17 -9.37 -8.39
N GLU A 34 7.47 -8.26 -9.05
CA GLU A 34 6.55 -7.15 -9.31
C GLU A 34 5.35 -7.59 -10.16
N ALA A 35 5.59 -8.33 -11.25
CA ALA A 35 4.52 -8.77 -12.14
C ALA A 35 3.48 -9.65 -11.43
N ALA A 36 3.93 -10.57 -10.58
CA ALA A 36 3.04 -11.44 -9.80
C ALA A 36 2.24 -10.66 -8.75
N LEU A 37 2.84 -9.61 -8.16
CA LEU A 37 2.14 -8.73 -7.23
C LEU A 37 1.08 -7.88 -7.97
N ILE A 38 1.42 -7.32 -9.14
CA ILE A 38 0.46 -6.59 -9.98
C ILE A 38 -0.71 -7.49 -10.37
N GLU A 39 -0.45 -8.72 -10.81
CA GLU A 39 -1.50 -9.67 -11.18
C GLU A 39 -2.42 -9.98 -9.99
N ALA A 40 -1.85 -10.16 -8.79
CA ALA A 40 -2.64 -10.37 -7.58
C ALA A 40 -3.50 -9.15 -7.21
N ILE A 41 -2.96 -7.93 -7.35
CA ILE A 41 -3.68 -6.67 -7.16
C ILE A 41 -4.81 -6.54 -8.20
N GLU A 42 -4.57 -6.89 -9.46
CA GLU A 42 -5.57 -6.81 -10.52
C GLU A 42 -6.73 -7.78 -10.32
N ARG A 43 -6.41 -9.02 -9.94
CA ARG A 43 -7.39 -10.09 -9.73
C ARG A 43 -8.29 -9.83 -8.54
N SER A 44 -7.70 -9.37 -7.44
CA SER A 44 -8.39 -9.25 -6.17
C SER A 44 -8.90 -7.82 -5.91
N ARG A 45 -8.30 -6.80 -6.52
CA ARG A 45 -8.63 -5.38 -6.34
C ARG A 45 -8.70 -4.97 -4.86
N PRO A 46 -7.60 -5.12 -4.10
CA PRO A 46 -7.60 -4.77 -2.70
C PRO A 46 -7.68 -3.25 -2.54
N ASP A 47 -8.26 -2.81 -1.43
CA ASP A 47 -8.29 -1.41 -1.00
C ASP A 47 -6.98 -1.00 -0.33
N THR A 48 -6.19 -1.96 0.16
CA THR A 48 -4.84 -1.70 0.71
C THR A 48 -3.86 -2.81 0.36
N VAL A 49 -2.60 -2.44 0.12
CA VAL A 49 -1.46 -3.37 0.02
C VAL A 49 -0.42 -3.02 1.06
N VAL A 50 0.04 -4.01 1.83
CA VAL A 50 1.14 -3.90 2.77
C VAL A 50 2.38 -4.55 2.17
N LEU A 51 3.44 -3.75 2.03
CA LEU A 51 4.75 -4.16 1.51
C LEU A 51 5.81 -4.04 2.60
N ASP A 52 6.84 -4.87 2.52
CA ASP A 52 8.04 -4.72 3.33
C ASP A 52 9.12 -3.98 2.53
N GLU A 53 9.67 -2.89 3.08
CA GLU A 53 10.75 -2.10 2.48
C GLU A 53 11.99 -2.95 2.18
N GLY A 54 12.31 -3.93 3.02
CA GLY A 54 13.47 -4.79 2.83
C GLY A 54 13.31 -5.80 1.68
N SER A 55 12.08 -6.10 1.28
CA SER A 55 11.77 -7.05 0.20
C SER A 55 11.16 -6.37 -1.03
N LEU A 56 10.99 -5.04 -0.99
CA LEU A 56 10.21 -4.28 -1.95
C LEU A 56 10.72 -4.54 -3.38
N VAL A 57 9.84 -5.04 -4.24
CA VAL A 57 10.18 -5.28 -5.65
C VAL A 57 10.08 -4.01 -6.48
N PHE A 58 9.40 -2.99 -5.95
CA PHE A 58 9.22 -1.71 -6.61
C PHE A 58 10.23 -0.68 -6.09
N ASP A 59 10.69 0.17 -7.00
CA ASP A 59 11.24 1.46 -6.64
C ASP A 59 10.12 2.51 -6.47
N VAL A 60 10.48 3.73 -6.05
CA VAL A 60 9.50 4.81 -5.86
C VAL A 60 8.71 5.11 -7.15
N PRO A 61 9.33 5.22 -8.35
CA PRO A 61 8.59 5.35 -9.61
C PRO A 61 7.59 4.23 -9.87
N GLY A 62 7.96 2.97 -9.68
CA GLY A 62 7.06 1.81 -9.85
C GLY A 62 5.87 1.86 -8.91
N LEU A 63 6.10 2.24 -7.64
CA LEU A 63 5.05 2.44 -6.66
C LEU A 63 4.08 3.56 -7.07
N LEU A 64 4.59 4.67 -7.58
CA LEU A 64 3.77 5.79 -8.07
C LEU A 64 2.96 5.39 -9.30
N ALA A 65 3.54 4.64 -10.24
CA ALA A 65 2.84 4.13 -11.42
C ALA A 65 1.68 3.19 -11.02
N LEU A 66 1.88 2.39 -9.98
CA LEU A 66 0.83 1.54 -9.40
C LEU A 66 -0.32 2.38 -8.82
N LEU A 67 -0.02 3.40 -8.02
CA LEU A 67 -1.01 4.34 -7.45
C LEU A 67 -1.74 5.14 -8.54
N GLU A 68 -1.07 5.45 -9.66
CA GLU A 68 -1.69 6.10 -10.81
C GLU A 68 -2.74 5.19 -11.48
N LYS A 69 -2.40 3.91 -11.66
CA LYS A 69 -3.26 2.90 -12.30
C LYS A 69 -4.46 2.49 -11.43
N TYR A 70 -4.31 2.52 -10.10
CA TYR A 70 -5.36 2.15 -9.14
C TYR A 70 -5.65 3.30 -8.16
N PRO A 71 -6.60 4.21 -8.46
CA PRO A 71 -6.78 5.44 -7.68
C PRO A 71 -7.47 5.29 -6.32
N VAL A 72 -8.10 4.15 -6.01
CA VAL A 72 -8.75 3.86 -4.70
C VAL A 72 -7.85 2.97 -3.82
N PHE A 73 -6.56 2.94 -4.13
CA PHE A 73 -5.60 1.97 -3.60
C PHE A 73 -4.65 2.67 -2.62
N ARG A 74 -4.53 2.12 -1.41
CA ARG A 74 -3.55 2.57 -0.42
C ARG A 74 -2.38 1.60 -0.37
N VAL A 75 -1.16 2.11 -0.28
CA VAL A 75 0.04 1.29 -0.04
C VAL A 75 0.64 1.64 1.31
N VAL A 76 0.90 0.60 2.11
CA VAL A 76 1.58 0.70 3.40
C VAL A 76 2.92 0.00 3.27
N VAL A 77 4.01 0.74 3.36
CA VAL A 77 5.37 0.21 3.36
C VAL A 77 5.87 0.12 4.79
N LEU A 78 6.21 -1.07 5.25
CA LEU A 78 6.71 -1.34 6.59
C LEU A 78 8.21 -1.58 6.57
N ARG A 79 8.89 -1.12 7.63
CA ARG A 79 10.29 -1.44 7.87
C ARG A 79 10.43 -2.30 9.11
N ALA A 80 11.21 -3.38 9.00
CA ALA A 80 11.49 -4.26 10.12
C ALA A 80 12.35 -3.62 11.22
N ASP A 81 13.24 -2.70 10.84
CA ASP A 81 14.32 -2.23 11.70
C ASP A 81 13.96 -1.02 12.57
N ASN A 82 12.95 -0.24 12.19
CA ASN A 82 12.68 1.06 12.83
C ASN A 82 11.22 1.28 13.25
N SER A 83 10.37 0.25 13.16
CA SER A 83 8.93 0.34 13.48
C SER A 83 8.18 1.48 12.76
N VAL A 84 8.73 1.98 11.66
CA VAL A 84 8.11 3.04 10.85
C VAL A 84 7.27 2.38 9.75
N ALA A 85 6.02 2.81 9.66
CA ALA A 85 5.16 2.57 8.51
C ALA A 85 5.08 3.84 7.66
N ARG A 86 5.28 3.72 6.36
CA ARG A 86 4.99 4.78 5.39
C ARG A 86 3.71 4.45 4.66
N ILE A 87 2.80 5.41 4.57
CA ILE A 87 1.50 5.24 3.94
C ILE A 87 1.47 6.13 2.71
N TYR A 88 1.08 5.56 1.58
CA TYR A 88 0.95 6.23 0.30
C TYR A 88 -0.48 6.04 -0.21
N ASP A 89 -1.19 7.14 -0.41
CA ASP A 89 -2.48 7.20 -1.06
C ASP A 89 -2.48 8.31 -2.12
N LYS A 90 -3.17 8.06 -3.23
CA LYS A 90 -3.33 9.07 -4.25
C LYS A 90 -4.46 10.01 -3.86
N GLN A 91 -4.16 11.31 -3.77
CA GLN A 91 -5.15 12.35 -3.53
C GLN A 91 -5.32 13.22 -4.77
N GLN A 92 -6.55 13.30 -5.27
CA GLN A 92 -6.91 14.23 -6.33
C GLN A 92 -7.74 15.36 -5.75
N VAL A 93 -7.23 16.59 -5.88
CA VAL A 93 -7.92 17.80 -5.43
C VAL A 93 -8.24 18.66 -6.65
N LEU A 94 -9.53 18.96 -6.84
CA LEU A 94 -9.94 19.90 -7.86
C LEU A 94 -9.57 21.32 -7.42
N LEU A 95 -8.71 21.98 -8.18
CA LEU A 95 -8.34 23.38 -7.96
C LEU A 95 -9.27 24.27 -8.81
N ARG A 96 -10.10 25.06 -8.15
CA ARG A 96 -10.94 26.09 -8.78
C ARG A 96 -10.33 27.49 -8.64
N GLN A 97 -9.50 27.67 -7.61
CA GLN A 97 -8.80 28.91 -7.27
C GLN A 97 -7.46 28.60 -6.60
N VAL A 98 -6.54 29.57 -6.57
CA VAL A 98 -5.19 29.40 -6.01
C VAL A 98 -5.20 29.06 -4.51
N SER A 99 -6.19 29.53 -3.76
CA SER A 99 -6.38 29.18 -2.35
C SER A 99 -6.69 27.69 -2.11
N ASP A 100 -7.22 27.00 -3.11
CA ASP A 100 -7.45 25.56 -3.04
C ASP A 100 -6.12 24.80 -3.00
N LEU A 101 -5.07 25.30 -3.69
CA LEU A 101 -3.73 24.71 -3.65
C LEU A 101 -3.11 24.83 -2.26
N VAL A 102 -3.23 26.00 -1.63
CA VAL A 102 -2.77 26.21 -0.24
C VAL A 102 -3.50 25.27 0.72
N THR A 103 -4.79 25.05 0.49
CA THR A 103 -5.58 24.11 1.30
C THR A 103 -5.14 22.67 1.09
N ALA A 104 -4.85 22.27 -0.15
CA ALA A 104 -4.36 20.93 -0.48
C ALA A 104 -3.02 20.65 0.24
N ILE A 105 -2.06 21.57 0.14
CA ILE A 105 -0.74 21.44 0.78
C ILE A 105 -0.86 21.35 2.31
N ARG A 106 -1.82 22.06 2.93
CA ARG A 106 -2.02 22.04 4.38
C ARG A 106 -2.73 20.79 4.92
N ARG A 107 -3.42 20.04 4.06
CA ARG A 107 -4.12 18.79 4.42
C ARG A 107 -3.30 17.53 4.11
N SER A 108 -2.14 17.71 3.47
CA SER A 108 -1.16 16.67 3.17
C SER A 108 -0.37 16.26 4.41
#